data_AF-A0A1G4IRY3-F1
#
_entry.id   AF-A0A1G4IRY3-F1
#
_cell.length_a   1.000
_cell.length_b   1.000
_cell.length_c   1.000
_cell.angle_alpha   90.00
_cell.angle_beta   90.00
_cell.angle_gamma   90.00
#
_symmetry.space_group_name_H-M   'P 1'
#
loop_
_entity.id
_entity.type
_entity.pdbx_description
1 polymer ?
#
loop_
_entity_poly.entity_id
_entity_poly.type
_entity_poly.pdbx_seq_one_letter_code
_entity_poly.pdbx_strand_id
1 'polypeptide(L)'
;MAPPTLVCQKHEFKSLWKDVKGPCVLKSLIQYECEFNGYEYDCVPFKRVFEECITGEKLKKFRREVTNERTNQADEMVQKFWSSVKRDEL
;
A
#
# COMPACT_ATOMS: atom_id res chain seq x y z
N MET A 1 -19.12 2.34 0.01
CA MET A 1 -17.69 2.72 0.00
C MET A 1 -17.06 2.25 1.31
N ALA A 2 -15.99 1.46 1.28
CA ALA A 2 -15.29 1.08 2.50
C ALA A 2 -14.54 2.30 3.07
N PRO A 3 -14.50 2.51 4.39
CA PRO A 3 -13.76 3.62 4.97
C PRO A 3 -12.27 3.52 4.62
N PRO A 4 -11.58 4.65 4.37
CA PRO A 4 -10.17 4.64 4.06
C PRO A 4 -9.39 3.99 5.21
N THR A 5 -8.50 3.07 4.87
CA THR A 5 -7.60 2.47 5.87
C THR A 5 -6.69 3.57 6.39
N LEU A 6 -6.74 3.85 7.69
CA LEU A 6 -5.82 4.78 8.33
C LEU A 6 -4.40 4.19 8.28
N VAL A 7 -3.59 4.75 7.39
CA VAL A 7 -2.16 4.48 7.28
C VAL A 7 -1.44 5.66 7.91
N CYS A 8 -0.84 5.45 9.08
CA CYS A 8 -0.05 6.50 9.72
C CYS A 8 1.23 6.77 8.91
N GLN A 9 1.73 8.00 8.91
CA GLN A 9 2.97 8.38 8.23
C GLN A 9 4.18 8.35 9.16
N LYS A 10 5.38 8.04 8.62
CA LYS A 10 6.61 7.64 9.35
C LYS A 10 6.98 8.51 10.57
N HIS A 11 6.60 9.79 10.57
CA HIS A 11 6.86 10.77 11.61
C HIS A 11 5.89 10.70 12.81
N GLU A 12 4.68 10.17 12.64
CA GLU A 12 3.69 9.95 13.72
C GLU A 12 4.01 8.68 14.57
N PHE A 13 5.06 7.92 14.22
CA PHE A 13 5.29 6.55 14.73
C PHE A 13 6.17 6.40 15.97
N LYS A 14 6.97 7.40 16.36
CA LYS A 14 8.00 7.20 17.40
C LYS A 14 7.42 6.80 18.76
N SER A 15 6.22 7.24 19.09
CA SER A 15 5.53 6.92 20.35
C SER A 15 4.90 5.52 20.32
N LEU A 16 4.26 5.13 19.21
CA LEU A 16 3.51 3.87 19.09
C LEU A 16 4.39 2.62 19.06
N TRP A 17 5.66 2.75 18.66
CA TRP A 17 6.63 1.65 18.62
C TRP A 17 6.96 1.06 19.99
N LYS A 18 6.85 1.86 21.05
CA LYS A 18 7.14 1.41 22.42
C LYS A 18 6.13 0.38 22.92
N ASP A 19 4.92 0.38 22.36
CA ASP A 19 3.78 -0.41 22.84
C ASP A 19 3.46 -1.61 21.93
N VAL A 20 4.31 -1.91 20.95
CA VAL A 20 4.10 -3.02 20.01
C VAL A 20 4.29 -4.34 20.73
N LYS A 21 3.26 -5.19 20.67
CA LYS A 21 3.29 -6.54 21.23
C LYS A 21 3.48 -7.55 20.10
N GLY A 22 4.65 -8.19 20.09
CA GLY A 22 4.97 -9.30 19.19
C GLY A 22 5.40 -8.90 17.77
N PRO A 23 5.64 -9.89 16.89
CA PRO A 23 6.08 -9.64 15.52
C PRO A 23 4.95 -9.05 14.66
N CYS A 24 5.27 -8.02 13.89
CA CYS A 24 4.37 -7.46 12.90
C CYS A 24 4.21 -8.41 11.70
N VAL A 25 3.02 -8.40 11.09
CA VAL A 25 2.69 -9.20 9.92
C VAL A 25 2.70 -8.33 8.68
N LEU A 26 3.45 -8.74 7.65
CA LEU A 26 3.43 -8.07 6.36
C LEU A 26 2.11 -8.34 5.63
N LYS A 27 1.50 -7.29 5.10
CA LYS A 27 0.26 -7.32 4.31
C LYS A 27 0.45 -6.48 3.06
N SER A 28 -0.27 -6.82 2.00
CA SER A 28 -0.27 -6.04 0.77
C SER A 28 -1.67 -5.86 0.23
N LEU A 29 -1.89 -4.74 -0.44
CA LEU A 29 -3.12 -4.41 -1.16
C LEU A 29 -2.75 -3.86 -2.52
N ILE A 30 -3.43 -4.32 -3.56
CA ILE A 30 -3.36 -3.70 -4.88
C ILE A 30 -4.52 -2.70 -4.96
N GLN A 31 -4.19 -1.46 -5.33
CA GLN A 31 -5.15 -0.38 -5.53
C GLN A 31 -4.96 0.19 -6.94
N TYR A 32 -5.93 0.96 -7.42
CA TYR A 32 -5.83 1.68 -8.67
C TYR A 32 -5.83 3.18 -8.34
N GLU A 33 -4.86 3.89 -8.88
CA GLU A 33 -4.82 5.35 -8.89
C GLU A 33 -5.41 5.81 -10.22
N CYS A 34 -6.54 6.51 -10.16
CA CYS A 34 -7.28 6.92 -11.34
C CYS A 34 -7.26 8.43 -11.48
N GLU A 35 -6.81 8.93 -12.63
CA GLU A 35 -6.85 10.33 -13.00
C GLU A 35 -7.78 10.55 -14.19
N PHE A 36 -8.60 11.62 -14.15
CA PHE A 36 -9.46 11.97 -15.27
C PHE A 36 -8.69 12.88 -16.23
N ASN A 37 -8.46 12.41 -17.46
CA ASN A 37 -7.65 13.13 -18.46
C ASN A 37 -8.48 14.10 -19.34
N GLY A 38 -9.75 14.30 -19.03
CA GLY A 38 -10.67 15.14 -19.81
C GLY A 38 -11.62 14.35 -20.73
N TYR A 39 -11.30 13.09 -21.03
CA TYR A 39 -12.13 12.21 -21.85
C TYR A 39 -12.51 10.93 -21.10
N GLU A 40 -11.54 10.32 -20.42
CA GLU A 40 -11.70 9.06 -19.70
C GLU A 40 -10.92 9.05 -18.37
N TYR A 41 -11.18 8.03 -17.57
CA TYR A 41 -10.41 7.73 -16.37
C TYR A 41 -9.26 6.81 -16.74
N ASP A 42 -8.04 7.29 -16.61
CA ASP A 42 -6.84 6.45 -16.71
C ASP A 42 -6.52 5.92 -15.31
N CYS A 43 -6.60 4.60 -15.14
CA CYS A 43 -6.45 3.92 -13.86
C CYS A 43 -5.22 3.01 -13.87
N VAL A 44 -4.21 3.39 -13.11
CA VAL A 44 -2.95 2.64 -13.01
C VAL A 44 -2.92 1.82 -11.72
N PRO A 45 -2.70 0.50 -11.79
CA PRO A 45 -2.56 -0.34 -10.60
C PRO A 45 -1.24 -0.07 -9.89
N PHE A 46 -1.29 0.00 -8.56
CA PHE A 46 -0.13 0.07 -7.69
C PHE A 46 -0.31 -0.81 -6.45
N LYS A 47 0.80 -1.36 -5.96
CA LYS A 47 0.82 -2.19 -4.76
C LYS A 47 1.23 -1.35 -3.57
N ARG A 48 0.41 -1.38 -2.53
CA ARG A 48 0.77 -0.91 -1.19
C ARG A 48 1.13 -2.07 -0.31
N VAL A 49 2.25 -1.96 0.38
CA VAL A 49 2.69 -2.94 1.38
C VAL A 49 2.67 -2.27 2.73
N PHE A 50 2.10 -2.94 3.71
CA PHE A 50 2.03 -2.43 5.07
C PHE A 50 2.35 -3.52 6.08
N GLU A 51 3.00 -3.13 7.17
CA GLU A 51 3.14 -3.96 8.36
C GLU A 51 1.93 -3.73 9.26
N GLU A 52 1.16 -4.79 9.51
CA GLU A 52 0.10 -4.81 10.51
C GLU A 52 0.67 -5.34 11.82
N CYS A 53 0.65 -4.49 12.84
CA CYS A 53 1.19 -4.77 14.14
C CYS A 53 0.10 -4.57 15.20
N ILE A 54 0.26 -5.19 16.36
CA ILE A 54 -0.68 -5.07 17.48
C ILE A 54 -0.04 -4.20 18.57
N THR A 55 -0.74 -3.18 19.05
CA THR A 55 -0.25 -2.27 20.09
C THR A 55 -1.12 -2.27 21.36
N GLY A 56 -0.44 -2.13 22.50
CA GLY A 56 -1.03 -1.89 23.81
C GLY A 56 -1.81 -3.06 24.40
N GLU A 57 -2.50 -2.80 25.51
CA GLU A 57 -3.34 -3.78 26.21
C GLU A 57 -4.68 -4.04 25.51
N LYS A 58 -5.17 -3.06 24.74
CA LYS A 58 -6.44 -3.16 24.00
C LYS A 58 -6.32 -3.86 22.64
N LEU A 59 -5.16 -4.47 22.34
CA LEU A 59 -4.88 -5.18 21.08
C LEU A 59 -5.29 -4.39 19.83
N LYS A 60 -5.00 -3.08 19.82
CA LYS A 60 -5.35 -2.24 18.66
C LYS A 60 -4.42 -2.61 17.50
N LYS A 61 -5.00 -2.86 16.34
CA LYS A 61 -4.24 -3.07 15.10
C LYS A 61 -3.80 -1.72 14.56
N PHE A 62 -2.54 -1.60 14.23
CA PHE A 62 -2.01 -0.46 13.51
C PHE A 62 -1.31 -0.93 12.23
N ARG A 63 -1.36 -0.10 11.20
CA ARG A 63 -0.77 -0.40 9.89
C ARG A 63 0.25 0.67 9.54
N ARG A 64 1.48 0.24 9.27
CA ARG A 64 2.56 1.09 8.75
C ARG A 64 2.78 0.78 7.30
N GLU A 65 2.62 1.76 6.43
CA GLU A 65 3.04 1.60 5.04
C GLU A 65 4.57 1.49 4.94
N VAL A 66 5.02 0.43 4.30
CA VAL A 66 6.41 0.10 3.99
C VAL A 66 6.60 -0.09 2.48
N THR A 67 5.66 0.42 1.68
CA THR A 67 5.74 0.44 0.23
C THR A 67 7.05 1.09 -0.21
N ASN A 68 7.77 0.44 -1.11
CA ASN A 68 8.96 0.97 -1.77
C ASN A 68 8.93 0.59 -3.26
N GLU A 69 9.81 1.18 -4.08
CA GLU A 69 9.85 0.92 -5.53
C GLU A 69 9.99 -0.58 -5.85
N ARG A 70 10.78 -1.31 -5.04
CA ARG A 70 10.99 -2.75 -5.21
C ARG A 70 9.72 -3.57 -4.98
N THR A 71 8.83 -3.13 -4.08
CA THR A 71 7.57 -3.84 -3.83
C THR A 71 6.62 -3.80 -5.02
N ASN A 72 6.63 -2.70 -5.80
CA ASN A 72 5.89 -2.60 -7.06
C ASN A 72 6.55 -3.39 -8.19
N GLN A 73 7.89 -3.37 -8.25
CA GLN A 73 8.65 -4.12 -9.27
C GLN A 73 8.52 -5.63 -9.12
N ALA A 74 8.38 -6.14 -7.90
CA ALA A 74 8.25 -7.57 -7.63
C ALA A 74 6.83 -8.12 -7.80
N ASP A 75 5.82 -7.27 -8.04
CA ASP A 75 4.43 -7.73 -8.12
C ASP A 75 4.00 -8.07 -9.54
N GLU A 76 3.58 -9.31 -9.75
CA GLU A 76 3.23 -9.84 -11.07
C GLU A 76 2.07 -9.08 -11.73
N MET A 77 1.08 -8.61 -10.96
CA MET A 77 -0.08 -7.90 -11.51
C MET A 77 0.32 -6.50 -11.98
N VAL A 78 1.11 -5.77 -11.17
CA VAL A 78 1.64 -4.46 -11.53
C VAL A 78 2.57 -4.59 -12.75
N GLN A 79 3.45 -5.60 -12.77
CA GLN A 79 4.34 -5.83 -13.91
C GLN A 79 3.60 -6.17 -15.20
N LYS A 80 2.54 -6.99 -15.13
CA LYS A 80 1.70 -7.33 -16.30
C LYS A 80 1.05 -6.09 -16.90
N PHE A 81 0.53 -5.19 -16.07
CA PHE A 81 -0.05 -3.93 -16.54
C PHE A 81 0.98 -3.10 -17.32
N TRP A 82 2.13 -2.79 -16.72
CA TRP A 82 3.17 -1.98 -17.36
C TRP A 82 3.76 -2.64 -18.62
N SER A 83 3.80 -3.98 -18.66
CA SER A 83 4.22 -4.73 -19.84
C SER A 83 3.17 -4.75 -20.97
N SER A 84 1.90 -4.51 -20.64
CA SER A 84 0.84 -4.32 -21.64
C SER A 84 0.94 -2.92 -22.25
N VAL A 85 1.05 -1.89 -21.43
CA VAL A 85 1.16 -0.49 -21.89
C VAL A 85 2.33 -0.31 -22.86
N LYS A 86 3.51 -0.87 -22.54
CA LYS A 86 4.70 -0.79 -23.41
C LYS A 86 4.54 -1.47 -24.78
N ARG A 87 3.54 -2.33 -24.97
CA ARG A 87 3.27 -3.01 -26.25
C ARG A 87 2.33 -2.23 -27.16
N ASP A 88 1.49 -1.35 -26.61
CA ASP A 88 0.57 -0.52 -27.37
C ASP A 88 1.23 0.76 -27.93
N GLU A 89 2.43 1.12 -27.46
CA GLU A 89 3.19 2.30 -27.93
C GLU A 89 4.12 2.03 -29.15
N LEU A 90 4.04 0.87 -29.80
CA LEU A 90 4.95 0.43 -30.89
C LEU A 90 4.18 0.00 -32.15
#